data_AF-A0A961Y1M5-F1
#
_entry.id   AF-A0A961Y1M5-F1
#
_cell.length_a   1.000
_cell.length_b   1.000
_cell.length_c   1.000
_cell.angle_alpha   90.00
_cell.angle_beta   90.00
_cell.angle_gamma   90.00
#
_symmetry.space_group_name_H-M   'P 1'
#
loop_
_entity.id
_entity.type
_entity.pdbx_description
1 polymer ?
#
loop_
_entity_poly.entity_id
_entity_poly.type
_entity_poly.pdbx_seq_one_letter_code
_entity_poly.pdbx_strand_id
1 'polypeptide(L)'
;IVGGRTIPIKFLGVWDTVASVIVPRPDRFYFPSLETLPYTLQNPSVEVFRQAIAIDEFRRMFRLRPWKDEQEFKPNRFSTSEPRKQDSRQVWFSGCHSDIGGGYPEAESGLSKFPLHWMIRQAQAHGLNANTSMFNHLVEGKARRGSQHEYVEPSAGAELHKSSTGAWRILEWLPKKVKWREWPARKAKFGLYLPHYEPRMIPENALIHDSVFQRKNTFPSYQPQNLPKSFEIEA
;
A
#
# COMPACT_ATOMS: atom_id res chain seq x y z
N ILE A 1 -16.62 31.31 -20.87
CA ILE A 1 -15.94 30.17 -20.21
C ILE A 1 -16.25 28.94 -21.04
N VAL A 2 -15.25 28.38 -21.73
CA VAL A 2 -15.43 27.14 -22.52
C VAL A 2 -15.85 26.03 -21.55
N GLY A 3 -17.01 25.42 -21.80
CA GLY A 3 -17.63 24.45 -20.89
C GLY A 3 -16.76 23.22 -20.69
N GLY A 4 -16.13 23.11 -19.52
CA GLY A 4 -15.38 21.93 -19.11
C GLY A 4 -16.33 20.86 -18.57
N ARG A 5 -16.25 19.64 -19.11
CA ARG A 5 -16.94 18.48 -18.53
C ARG A 5 -16.16 18.01 -17.30
N THR A 6 -16.83 17.94 -16.16
CA THR A 6 -16.27 17.34 -14.94
C THR A 6 -16.28 15.82 -15.08
N ILE A 7 -15.13 15.18 -14.87
CA ILE A 7 -14.98 13.72 -14.92
C ILE A 7 -14.68 13.23 -13.50
N PRO A 8 -15.70 12.77 -12.74
CA PRO A 8 -15.47 12.15 -11.44
C PRO A 8 -14.76 10.80 -11.59
N ILE A 9 -13.91 10.47 -10.63
CA ILE A 9 -13.24 9.19 -10.52
C ILE A 9 -14.10 8.31 -9.60
N LYS A 10 -14.73 7.28 -10.16
CA LYS A 10 -15.63 6.40 -9.40
C LYS A 10 -14.89 5.61 -8.32
N PHE A 11 -13.72 5.09 -8.65
CA PHE A 11 -12.92 4.24 -7.77
C PHE A 11 -11.43 4.45 -8.06
N LEU A 12 -10.64 4.64 -7.01
CA LEU A 12 -9.18 4.71 -7.07
C LEU A 12 -8.61 3.67 -6.09
N GLY A 13 -8.06 2.60 -6.66
CA GLY A 13 -7.35 1.56 -5.93
C GLY A 13 -5.84 1.73 -6.08
N VAL A 14 -5.12 1.76 -4.96
CA VAL A 14 -3.66 1.86 -4.95
C VAL A 14 -3.05 0.80 -4.05
N TRP A 15 -1.82 0.38 -4.37
CA TRP A 15 -1.05 -0.54 -3.56
C TRP A 15 0.18 0.19 -3.04
N ASP A 16 0.32 0.18 -1.71
CA ASP A 16 1.49 0.59 -0.96
C ASP A 16 2.15 1.91 -1.40
N THR A 17 1.38 3.00 -1.39
CA THR A 17 1.86 4.31 -1.85
C THR A 17 3.06 4.80 -1.03
N VAL A 18 4.19 5.08 -1.71
CA VAL A 18 5.46 5.50 -1.07
C VAL A 18 5.83 6.96 -1.33
N ALA A 19 6.59 7.54 -0.39
CA ALA A 19 6.96 8.95 -0.37
C ALA A 19 8.07 9.36 -1.34
N SER A 20 8.82 8.41 -1.89
CA SER A 20 10.09 8.68 -2.59
C SER A 20 10.11 8.03 -3.96
N VAL A 21 10.19 8.86 -4.99
CA VAL A 21 10.67 8.45 -6.31
C VAL A 21 12.15 8.76 -6.36
N ILE A 22 12.98 7.75 -6.67
CA ILE A 22 14.39 7.95 -6.98
C ILE A 22 14.44 8.44 -8.42
N VAL A 23 14.64 9.75 -8.61
CA VAL A 23 14.75 10.33 -9.95
C VAL A 23 16.24 10.46 -10.29
N PRO A 24 16.75 9.71 -11.28
CA PRO A 24 18.09 9.93 -11.78
C PRO A 24 18.11 11.29 -12.48
N ARG A 25 18.95 12.20 -11.98
CA ARG A 25 19.05 13.58 -12.47
C ARG A 25 20.25 13.70 -13.42
N PRO A 26 20.05 13.80 -14.76
CA PRO A 26 21.16 13.92 -15.72
C PRO A 26 22.04 15.13 -15.42
N ASP A 27 21.46 16.20 -14.85
CA ASP A 27 22.12 17.43 -14.41
C ASP A 27 23.05 17.26 -13.20
N ARG A 28 23.05 16.09 -12.54
CA ARG A 28 23.89 15.78 -11.38
C ARG A 28 24.72 14.51 -11.57
N PHE A 29 25.20 14.25 -12.79
CA PHE A 29 25.88 12.98 -13.12
C PHE A 29 25.02 11.75 -12.75
N TYR A 30 23.71 11.83 -12.96
CA TYR A 30 22.73 10.80 -12.57
C TYR A 30 22.66 10.50 -11.07
N PHE A 31 23.21 11.37 -10.21
CA PHE A 31 23.05 11.24 -8.78
C PHE A 31 21.56 11.38 -8.41
N PRO A 32 20.98 10.41 -7.67
CA PRO A 32 19.54 10.37 -7.46
C PRO A 32 19.04 11.50 -6.56
N SER A 33 17.97 12.19 -6.95
CA SER A 33 17.16 13.04 -6.06
C SER A 33 15.99 12.26 -5.47
N LEU A 34 15.61 12.65 -4.26
CA LEU A 34 14.38 12.17 -3.63
C LEU A 34 13.31 13.24 -3.78
N GLU A 35 12.29 12.90 -4.54
CA GLU A 35 11.20 13.82 -4.83
C GLU A 35 9.90 13.30 -4.22
N THR A 36 9.20 14.22 -3.56
CA THR A 36 7.83 14.01 -3.11
C THR A 36 6.94 14.85 -3.99
N LEU A 37 6.08 14.19 -4.75
CA LEU A 37 5.10 14.86 -5.60
C LEU A 37 4.06 15.58 -4.71
N PRO A 38 3.80 16.88 -4.95
CA PRO A 38 2.78 17.61 -4.21
C PRO A 38 1.38 17.14 -4.62
N TYR A 39 0.40 17.32 -3.71
CA TYR A 39 -1.03 17.04 -3.95
C TYR A 39 -1.39 15.59 -4.30
N THR A 40 -0.58 14.62 -3.89
CA THR A 40 -0.85 13.19 -4.15
C THR A 40 -1.73 12.49 -3.11
N LEU A 41 -2.00 13.14 -1.97
CA LEU A 41 -2.72 12.53 -0.84
C LEU A 41 -4.19 12.95 -0.75
N GLN A 42 -4.62 13.82 -1.66
CA GLN A 42 -5.98 14.34 -1.68
C GLN A 42 -6.44 14.60 -3.10
N ASN A 43 -7.67 14.21 -3.41
CA ASN A 43 -8.28 14.49 -4.71
C ASN A 43 -9.81 14.50 -4.55
N PRO A 44 -10.47 15.67 -4.57
CA PRO A 44 -11.91 15.78 -4.37
C PRO A 44 -12.74 15.16 -5.50
N SER A 45 -12.12 14.81 -6.64
CA SER A 45 -12.80 14.12 -7.73
C SER A 45 -12.92 12.61 -7.50
N VAL A 46 -12.28 12.04 -6.49
CA VAL A 46 -12.37 10.60 -6.15
C VAL A 46 -13.60 10.35 -5.29
N GLU A 47 -14.49 9.46 -5.70
CA GLU A 47 -15.65 9.07 -4.89
C GLU A 47 -15.29 7.99 -3.88
N VAL A 48 -14.57 6.96 -4.34
CA VAL A 48 -14.17 5.80 -3.53
C VAL A 48 -12.66 5.59 -3.64
N PHE A 49 -11.99 5.52 -2.50
CA PHE A 49 -10.55 5.30 -2.39
C PHE A 49 -10.25 4.02 -1.61
N ARG A 50 -9.34 3.19 -2.13
CA ARG A 50 -8.87 1.96 -1.47
C ARG A 50 -7.35 1.88 -1.55
N GLN A 51 -6.71 1.62 -0.42
CA GLN A 51 -5.28 1.42 -0.35
C GLN A 51 -4.95 0.15 0.42
N ALA A 52 -4.18 -0.75 -0.22
CA ALA A 52 -3.57 -1.88 0.46
C ALA A 52 -2.16 -1.50 0.93
N ILE A 53 -1.80 -1.85 2.17
CA ILE A 53 -0.59 -1.36 2.84
C ILE A 53 0.24 -2.53 3.38
N ALA A 54 1.56 -2.46 3.16
CA ALA A 54 2.52 -3.44 3.68
C ALA A 54 2.84 -3.20 5.16
N ILE A 55 2.62 -4.22 6.02
CA ILE A 55 3.00 -4.24 7.44
C ILE A 55 4.51 -4.42 7.60
N ASP A 56 5.12 -5.31 6.81
CA ASP A 56 6.50 -5.77 6.99
C ASP A 56 7.52 -4.97 6.15
N GLU A 57 7.10 -3.84 5.58
CA GLU A 57 7.99 -2.93 4.87
C GLU A 57 8.65 -1.94 5.83
N PHE A 58 9.98 -1.96 5.89
CA PHE A 58 10.78 -1.17 6.82
C PHE A 58 11.88 -0.35 6.13
N ARG A 59 12.08 -0.47 4.81
CA ARG A 59 13.12 0.28 4.10
C ARG A 59 12.89 1.77 4.27
N ARG A 60 13.94 2.50 4.63
CA ARG A 60 13.89 3.94 4.93
C ARG A 60 13.35 4.79 3.79
N MET A 61 13.44 4.30 2.55
CA MET A 61 13.03 4.96 1.32
C MET A 61 11.59 4.60 0.89
N PHE A 62 11.00 3.57 1.48
CA PHE A 62 9.64 3.09 1.19
C PHE A 62 8.67 3.51 2.30
N ARG A 63 8.78 4.77 2.73
CA ARG A 63 7.91 5.32 3.77
C ARG A 63 6.51 5.50 3.21
N LEU A 64 5.53 4.99 3.94
CA LEU A 64 4.13 5.03 3.59
C LEU A 64 3.65 6.47 3.45
N ARG A 65 2.81 6.72 2.45
CA ARG A 65 2.05 7.95 2.31
C ARG A 65 0.56 7.61 2.42
N PRO A 66 -0.02 7.78 3.62
CA PRO A 66 -1.44 7.52 3.80
C PRO A 66 -2.27 8.58 3.07
N TRP A 67 -3.40 8.13 2.51
CA TRP A 67 -4.45 9.04 2.06
C TRP A 67 -4.96 9.85 3.25
N LYS A 68 -5.33 11.12 3.03
CA LYS A 68 -5.94 11.89 4.12
C LYS A 68 -7.35 11.36 4.38
N ASP A 69 -7.65 11.06 5.63
CA ASP A 69 -8.98 10.61 6.02
C ASP A 69 -10.00 11.76 5.95
N GLU A 70 -11.29 11.39 5.96
CA GLU A 70 -12.45 12.31 6.02
C GLU A 70 -12.50 13.38 4.91
N GLN A 71 -11.95 13.07 3.74
CA GLN A 71 -12.02 13.96 2.58
C GLN A 71 -13.44 14.09 2.00
N GLU A 72 -13.65 15.19 1.29
CA GLU A 72 -14.89 15.51 0.60
C GLU A 72 -14.84 15.13 -0.89
N PHE A 73 -15.88 14.46 -1.37
CA PHE A 73 -16.15 14.24 -2.78
C PHE A 73 -16.87 15.48 -3.36
N LYS A 74 -16.12 16.26 -4.12
CA LYS A 74 -16.59 17.45 -4.84
C LYS A 74 -15.96 17.53 -6.24
N PRO A 75 -16.44 16.71 -7.20
CA PRO A 75 -15.85 16.64 -8.54
C PRO A 75 -16.02 17.94 -9.34
N ASN A 76 -17.06 18.72 -9.02
CA ASN A 76 -17.22 20.09 -9.50
C ASN A 76 -17.00 21.08 -8.35
N ARG A 77 -15.81 21.70 -8.31
CA ARG A 77 -15.45 22.71 -7.32
C ARG A 77 -16.37 23.94 -7.30
N PHE A 78 -17.05 24.22 -8.42
CA PHE A 78 -17.97 25.36 -8.55
C PHE A 78 -19.42 25.00 -8.24
N SER A 79 -19.72 23.74 -7.93
CA SER A 79 -21.06 23.34 -7.49
C SER A 79 -21.39 23.95 -6.13
N THR A 80 -22.62 24.45 -6.01
CA THR A 80 -23.21 24.95 -4.76
C THR A 80 -23.81 23.85 -3.89
N SER A 81 -23.93 22.63 -4.42
CA SER A 81 -24.37 21.45 -3.66
C SER A 81 -23.40 21.15 -2.52
N GLU A 82 -23.94 20.69 -1.39
CA GLU A 82 -23.13 20.21 -0.28
C GLU A 82 -22.24 19.04 -0.74
N PRO A 83 -20.95 19.04 -0.37
CA PRO A 83 -20.05 17.95 -0.69
C PRO A 83 -20.47 16.68 0.07
N ARG A 84 -20.34 15.53 -0.59
CA ARG A 84 -20.48 14.23 0.09
C ARG A 84 -19.15 13.83 0.71
N LYS A 85 -19.14 13.01 1.76
CA LYS A 85 -17.90 12.39 2.24
C LYS A 85 -17.38 11.38 1.21
N GLN A 86 -16.06 11.32 1.02
CA GLN A 86 -15.42 10.23 0.29
C GLN A 86 -15.55 8.93 1.09
N ASP A 87 -15.71 7.81 0.38
CA ASP A 87 -15.53 6.49 0.98
C ASP A 87 -14.06 6.08 0.81
N SER A 88 -13.25 6.22 1.86
CA SER A 88 -11.84 5.83 1.86
C SER A 88 -11.57 4.69 2.83
N ARG A 89 -10.87 3.64 2.39
CA ARG A 89 -10.33 2.57 3.26
C ARG A 89 -8.85 2.34 3.00
N GLN A 90 -8.10 2.19 4.08
CA GLN A 90 -6.67 1.90 4.09
C GLN A 90 -6.44 0.63 4.92
N VAL A 91 -6.15 -0.48 4.26
CA VAL A 91 -6.12 -1.82 4.87
C VAL A 91 -4.71 -2.36 4.88
N TRP A 92 -4.29 -2.91 6.03
CA TRP A 92 -2.96 -3.42 6.27
C TRP A 92 -2.90 -4.94 6.06
N PHE A 93 -1.85 -5.38 5.34
CA PHE A 93 -1.62 -6.76 4.96
C PHE A 93 -0.20 -7.20 5.34
N SER A 94 -0.02 -8.49 5.60
CA SER A 94 1.30 -9.08 5.86
C SER A 94 2.11 -9.13 4.56
N GLY A 95 3.37 -8.73 4.61
CA GLY A 95 4.20 -8.60 3.41
C GLY A 95 5.02 -7.31 3.36
N CYS A 96 6.07 -7.32 2.55
CA CYS A 96 6.78 -6.11 2.14
C CYS A 96 6.10 -5.41 0.93
N HIS A 97 6.68 -4.32 0.42
CA HIS A 97 6.09 -3.55 -0.68
C HIS A 97 5.65 -4.40 -1.89
N SER A 98 6.49 -5.35 -2.33
CA SER A 98 6.22 -6.21 -3.48
C SER A 98 5.34 -7.41 -3.15
N ASP A 99 5.23 -7.79 -1.87
CA ASP A 99 4.20 -8.74 -1.44
C ASP A 99 2.81 -8.09 -1.46
N ILE A 100 2.72 -6.77 -1.47
CA ILE A 100 1.43 -6.06 -1.56
C ILE A 100 1.12 -5.63 -2.99
N GLY A 101 2.08 -5.00 -3.67
CA GLY A 101 1.92 -4.52 -5.04
C GLY A 101 2.10 -5.58 -6.13
N GLY A 102 2.64 -6.75 -5.78
CA GLY A 102 3.11 -7.74 -6.74
C GLY A 102 4.51 -7.43 -7.28
N GLY A 103 5.17 -8.44 -7.87
CA GLY A 103 6.48 -8.30 -8.51
C GLY A 103 7.48 -9.42 -8.20
N TYR A 104 7.15 -10.33 -7.27
CA TYR A 104 7.89 -11.57 -7.09
C TYR A 104 7.50 -12.62 -8.14
N PRO A 105 8.32 -13.67 -8.34
CA PRO A 105 7.95 -14.80 -9.18
C PRO A 105 6.60 -15.40 -8.79
N GLU A 106 5.87 -15.92 -9.77
CA GLU A 106 4.48 -16.38 -9.55
C GLU A 106 4.39 -17.50 -8.49
N ALA A 107 5.36 -18.43 -8.47
CA ALA A 107 5.42 -19.51 -7.48
C ALA A 107 5.50 -19.02 -6.02
N GLU A 108 5.99 -17.80 -5.79
CA GLU A 108 6.18 -17.19 -4.48
C GLU A 108 5.10 -16.13 -4.17
N SER A 109 4.21 -15.84 -5.12
CA SER A 109 3.33 -14.67 -5.10
C SER A 109 2.07 -14.82 -4.24
N GLY A 110 1.96 -15.88 -3.43
CA GLY A 110 0.76 -16.22 -2.65
C GLY A 110 0.30 -15.11 -1.69
N LEU A 111 1.22 -14.34 -1.09
CA LEU A 111 0.86 -13.21 -0.23
C LEU A 111 0.22 -12.05 -1.02
N SER A 112 0.71 -11.77 -2.23
CA SER A 112 0.21 -10.69 -3.08
C SER A 112 -1.19 -10.90 -3.63
N LYS A 113 -1.67 -12.15 -3.62
CA LYS A 113 -3.03 -12.47 -4.03
C LYS A 113 -4.06 -11.91 -3.04
N PHE A 114 -3.77 -11.77 -1.75
CA PHE A 114 -4.74 -11.21 -0.78
C PHE A 114 -5.07 -9.73 -1.08
N PRO A 115 -4.10 -8.79 -1.15
CA PRO A 115 -4.37 -7.41 -1.58
C PRO A 115 -5.06 -7.30 -2.93
N LEU A 116 -4.67 -8.14 -3.91
CA LEU A 116 -5.28 -8.13 -5.23
C LEU A 116 -6.74 -8.62 -5.18
N HIS A 117 -6.99 -9.70 -4.46
CA HIS A 117 -8.33 -10.24 -4.21
C HIS A 117 -9.22 -9.17 -3.56
N TRP A 118 -8.78 -8.60 -2.44
CA TRP A 118 -9.50 -7.55 -1.73
C TRP A 118 -9.79 -6.36 -2.64
N MET A 119 -8.79 -5.84 -3.38
CA MET A 119 -8.98 -4.67 -4.23
C MET A 119 -10.04 -4.90 -5.33
N ILE A 120 -10.00 -6.07 -5.99
CA ILE A 120 -10.98 -6.39 -7.03
C ILE A 120 -12.37 -6.55 -6.44
N ARG A 121 -12.52 -7.18 -5.27
CA ARG A 121 -13.81 -7.29 -4.58
C ARG A 121 -14.35 -5.91 -4.20
N GLN A 122 -13.50 -5.01 -3.69
CA GLN A 122 -13.89 -3.62 -3.39
C GLN A 122 -14.32 -2.88 -4.66
N ALA A 123 -13.60 -3.04 -5.77
CA ALA A 123 -13.97 -2.45 -7.06
C ALA A 123 -15.34 -2.96 -7.56
N GLN A 124 -15.56 -4.27 -7.50
CA GLN A 124 -16.84 -4.90 -7.88
C GLN A 124 -18.01 -4.43 -7.01
N ALA A 125 -17.81 -4.32 -5.70
CA ALA A 125 -18.82 -3.80 -4.77
C ALA A 125 -19.25 -2.36 -5.09
N HIS A 126 -18.42 -1.60 -5.81
CA HIS A 126 -18.71 -0.24 -6.26
C HIS A 126 -19.12 -0.15 -7.75
N GLY A 127 -19.50 -1.28 -8.34
CA GLY A 127 -20.08 -1.35 -9.69
C GLY A 127 -19.06 -1.44 -10.82
N LEU A 128 -17.79 -1.71 -10.54
CA LEU A 128 -16.80 -1.97 -11.60
C LEU A 128 -16.87 -3.43 -12.07
N ASN A 129 -16.86 -3.62 -13.38
CA ASN A 129 -16.84 -4.95 -13.98
C ASN A 129 -15.42 -5.51 -13.95
N ALA A 130 -15.26 -6.72 -13.43
CA ALA A 130 -14.05 -7.52 -13.54
C ALA A 130 -14.37 -8.84 -14.24
N ASN A 131 -13.46 -9.31 -15.08
CA ASN A 131 -13.64 -10.59 -15.76
C ASN A 131 -13.49 -11.73 -14.74
N THR A 132 -14.61 -12.39 -14.40
CA THR A 132 -14.64 -13.49 -13.41
C THR A 132 -13.73 -14.65 -13.79
N SER A 133 -13.63 -15.00 -15.07
CA SER A 133 -12.73 -16.08 -15.52
C SER A 133 -11.26 -15.71 -15.30
N MET A 134 -10.89 -14.44 -15.55
CA MET A 134 -9.52 -13.98 -15.28
C MET A 134 -9.25 -13.86 -13.78
N PHE A 135 -10.22 -13.38 -13.01
CA PHE A 135 -10.12 -13.28 -11.55
C PHE A 135 -9.88 -14.66 -10.93
N ASN A 136 -10.72 -15.63 -11.26
CA ASN A 136 -10.58 -17.01 -10.79
C ASN A 136 -9.23 -17.60 -11.16
N HIS A 137 -8.73 -17.30 -12.36
CA HIS A 137 -7.46 -17.82 -12.84
C HIS A 137 -6.25 -17.16 -12.15
N LEU A 138 -6.17 -15.83 -12.17
CA LEU A 138 -5.00 -15.08 -11.75
C LEU A 138 -4.93 -14.85 -10.24
N VAL A 139 -6.10 -14.71 -9.59
CA VAL A 139 -6.20 -14.38 -8.16
C VAL A 139 -6.44 -15.63 -7.32
N GLU A 140 -7.37 -16.48 -7.74
CA GLU A 140 -7.72 -17.71 -7.00
C GLU A 140 -6.91 -18.94 -7.46
N GLY A 141 -5.98 -18.78 -8.41
CA GLY A 141 -5.12 -19.86 -8.91
C GLY A 141 -5.86 -20.99 -9.66
N LYS A 142 -7.12 -20.79 -10.06
CA LYS A 142 -7.92 -21.83 -10.71
C LYS A 142 -7.43 -22.06 -12.14
N ALA A 143 -7.31 -23.33 -12.54
CA ALA A 143 -6.91 -23.67 -13.91
C ALA A 143 -7.89 -23.09 -14.94
N ARG A 144 -7.36 -22.48 -16.01
CA ARG A 144 -8.16 -21.95 -17.11
C ARG A 144 -7.83 -22.70 -18.39
N ARG A 145 -8.88 -23.24 -19.03
CA ARG A 145 -8.75 -23.99 -20.28
C ARG A 145 -8.08 -23.12 -21.36
N GLY A 146 -6.96 -23.62 -21.90
CA GLY A 146 -6.18 -22.94 -22.94
C GLY A 146 -5.20 -21.89 -22.44
N SER A 147 -5.05 -21.70 -21.12
CA SER A 147 -3.96 -20.88 -20.57
C SER A 147 -2.66 -21.69 -20.54
N GLN A 148 -1.55 -21.06 -20.87
CA GLN A 148 -0.20 -21.61 -20.68
C GLN A 148 0.43 -21.18 -19.34
N HIS A 149 -0.22 -20.27 -18.62
CA HIS A 149 0.26 -19.74 -17.35
C HIS A 149 -0.49 -20.42 -16.20
N GLU A 150 0.24 -20.79 -15.16
CA GLU A 150 -0.30 -21.27 -13.89
C GLU A 150 -0.06 -20.19 -12.84
N TYR A 151 -1.07 -19.95 -12.01
CA TYR A 151 -1.03 -18.95 -10.95
C TYR A 151 -1.27 -19.63 -9.62
N VAL A 152 -0.57 -19.18 -8.58
CA VAL A 152 -0.75 -19.69 -7.22
C VAL A 152 -2.01 -19.08 -6.59
N GLU A 153 -2.62 -19.82 -5.66
CA GLU A 153 -3.73 -19.32 -4.86
C GLU A 153 -3.25 -18.41 -3.72
N PRO A 154 -4.13 -17.59 -3.11
CA PRO A 154 -3.80 -16.81 -1.92
C PRO A 154 -3.42 -17.74 -0.78
N SER A 155 -2.24 -17.55 -0.21
CA SER A 155 -1.75 -18.42 0.87
C SER A 155 -1.10 -17.60 1.97
N ALA A 156 -1.70 -17.61 3.15
CA ALA A 156 -1.13 -17.00 4.35
C ALA A 156 0.18 -17.70 4.77
N GLY A 157 0.37 -18.95 4.30
CA GLY A 157 1.56 -19.78 4.47
C GLY A 157 2.72 -19.45 3.53
N ALA A 158 2.49 -18.62 2.49
CA ALA A 158 3.51 -18.33 1.48
C ALA A 158 4.73 -17.60 2.06
N GLU A 159 5.82 -17.57 1.29
CA GLU A 159 7.08 -16.96 1.70
C GLU A 159 6.87 -15.46 2.00
N LEU A 160 7.43 -15.00 3.13
CA LEU A 160 7.49 -13.59 3.46
C LEU A 160 8.85 -13.04 3.03
N HIS A 161 8.84 -12.28 1.94
CA HIS A 161 10.07 -11.79 1.35
C HIS A 161 10.71 -10.67 2.17
N LYS A 162 12.05 -10.67 2.17
CA LYS A 162 12.85 -9.59 2.76
C LYS A 162 13.31 -8.64 1.66
N SER A 163 12.71 -7.46 1.64
CA SER A 163 12.95 -6.46 0.58
C SER A 163 14.27 -5.68 0.72
N SER A 164 14.95 -5.76 1.87
CA SER A 164 16.24 -5.10 2.11
C SER A 164 17.44 -5.94 1.68
N THR A 165 17.63 -6.07 0.36
CA THR A 165 18.80 -6.72 -0.23
C THR A 165 19.80 -5.70 -0.79
N GLY A 166 21.07 -6.08 -0.88
CA GLY A 166 22.12 -5.28 -1.52
C GLY A 166 22.24 -3.85 -1.00
N ALA A 167 22.15 -2.88 -1.90
CA ALA A 167 22.29 -1.45 -1.62
C ALA A 167 21.30 -0.92 -0.57
N TRP A 168 20.10 -1.52 -0.47
CA TRP A 168 19.10 -1.11 0.53
C TRP A 168 19.61 -1.30 1.96
N ARG A 169 20.41 -2.34 2.23
CA ARG A 169 21.00 -2.57 3.56
C ARG A 169 21.95 -1.45 3.97
N ILE A 170 22.70 -0.91 3.02
CA ILE A 170 23.66 0.18 3.26
C ILE A 170 22.89 1.45 3.59
N LEU A 171 21.82 1.73 2.84
CA LEU A 171 21.02 2.93 3.04
C LEU A 171 20.43 3.00 4.46
N GLU A 172 20.05 1.88 5.09
CA GLU A 172 19.52 1.85 6.46
C GLU A 172 20.44 2.46 7.53
N TRP A 173 21.75 2.53 7.25
CA TRP A 173 22.75 3.14 8.12
C TRP A 173 22.91 4.66 7.93
N LEU A 174 22.20 5.26 6.98
CA LEU A 174 22.24 6.69 6.73
C LEU A 174 21.19 7.43 7.59
N PRO A 175 21.62 8.40 8.44
CA PRO A 175 20.71 9.16 9.29
C PRO A 175 19.61 9.89 8.50
N LYS A 176 18.44 10.03 9.12
CA LYS A 176 17.31 10.84 8.63
C LYS A 176 17.05 12.00 9.59
N LYS A 177 16.48 13.10 9.06
CA LYS A 177 15.97 14.20 9.90
C LYS A 177 14.85 13.68 10.81
N VAL A 178 14.86 14.11 12.08
CA VAL A 178 13.89 13.67 13.11
C VAL A 178 12.44 13.94 12.72
N LYS A 179 12.16 14.96 11.89
CA LYS A 179 10.82 15.23 11.35
C LYS A 179 10.21 14.07 10.57
N TRP A 180 11.02 13.12 10.10
CA TRP A 180 10.61 11.94 9.34
C TRP A 180 10.61 10.65 10.17
N ARG A 181 10.78 10.77 11.49
CA ARG A 181 10.74 9.67 12.45
C ARG A 181 9.31 9.28 12.71
N GLU A 182 9.02 7.99 12.57
CA GLU A 182 7.68 7.47 12.86
C GLU A 182 7.57 7.09 14.33
N TRP A 183 8.62 6.53 14.94
CA TRP A 183 8.60 6.08 16.33
C TRP A 183 9.25 7.09 17.28
N PRO A 184 8.48 7.81 18.12
CA PRO A 184 9.04 8.83 19.01
C PRO A 184 10.09 8.30 20.00
N ALA A 185 9.98 7.02 20.37
CA ALA A 185 10.91 6.34 21.28
C ALA A 185 12.33 6.16 20.73
N ARG A 186 12.54 6.27 19.40
CA ARG A 186 13.89 6.11 18.81
C ARG A 186 14.78 7.29 19.15
N LYS A 187 15.98 7.01 19.65
CA LYS A 187 16.95 8.04 20.03
C LYS A 187 17.30 8.95 18.85
N ALA A 188 17.28 10.24 19.09
CA ALA A 188 17.69 11.27 18.15
C ALA A 188 18.82 12.09 18.76
N LYS A 189 19.79 12.50 17.93
CA LYS A 189 20.90 13.36 18.34
C LYS A 189 21.09 14.43 17.27
N PHE A 190 21.22 15.69 17.68
CA PHE A 190 21.44 16.82 16.77
C PHE A 190 20.42 16.92 15.61
N GLY A 191 19.14 16.64 15.87
CA GLY A 191 18.09 16.70 14.85
C GLY A 191 18.11 15.57 13.81
N LEU A 192 18.97 14.55 14.01
CA LEU A 192 19.06 13.35 13.19
C LEU A 192 18.75 12.09 14.02
N TYR A 193 18.21 11.07 13.37
CA TYR A 193 18.01 9.74 13.95
C TYR A 193 18.40 8.65 12.94
N LEU A 194 18.72 7.46 13.44
CA LEU A 194 19.01 6.31 12.60
C LEU A 194 17.75 5.46 12.42
N PRO A 195 17.28 5.24 11.16
CA PRO A 195 16.09 4.44 10.91
C PRO A 195 16.32 2.98 11.25
N HIS A 196 17.46 2.37 10.87
CA HIS A 196 17.83 1.00 11.23
C HIS A 196 16.63 0.03 11.23
N TYR A 197 16.07 -0.22 10.03
CA TYR A 197 14.96 -1.14 9.84
C TYR A 197 13.71 -0.74 10.67
N GLU A 198 13.42 0.56 10.75
CA GLU A 198 12.24 1.10 11.43
C GLU A 198 10.95 0.60 10.76
N PRO A 199 10.14 -0.26 11.42
CA PRO A 199 8.85 -0.66 10.88
C PRO A 199 7.94 0.54 10.76
N ARG A 200 6.91 0.39 9.92
CA ARG A 200 5.87 1.40 9.80
C ARG A 200 5.04 1.48 11.07
N MET A 201 4.68 2.68 11.48
CA MET A 201 3.70 2.88 12.54
C MET A 201 2.29 2.64 11.97
N ILE A 202 1.57 1.68 12.53
CA ILE A 202 0.16 1.43 12.22
C ILE A 202 -0.67 2.27 13.21
N PRO A 203 -1.61 3.12 12.74
CA PRO A 203 -2.45 3.90 13.64
C PRO A 203 -3.40 3.01 14.44
N GLU A 204 -3.82 3.48 15.62
CA GLU A 204 -4.88 2.82 16.38
C GLU A 204 -6.20 2.83 15.59
N ASN A 205 -7.00 1.78 15.72
CA ASN A 205 -8.23 1.54 14.96
C ASN A 205 -8.01 1.40 13.45
N ALA A 206 -6.79 1.06 13.01
CA ALA A 206 -6.54 0.72 11.61
C ALA A 206 -7.31 -0.54 11.19
N LEU A 207 -7.63 -0.63 9.90
CA LEU A 207 -8.16 -1.84 9.28
C LEU A 207 -7.03 -2.82 8.98
N ILE A 208 -7.10 -4.03 9.51
CA ILE A 208 -6.14 -5.09 9.28
C ILE A 208 -6.84 -6.24 8.58
N HIS A 209 -6.27 -6.74 7.48
CA HIS A 209 -6.86 -7.83 6.73
C HIS A 209 -6.78 -9.15 7.49
N ASP A 210 -7.82 -9.98 7.40
CA ASP A 210 -7.95 -11.26 8.10
C ASP A 210 -6.76 -12.21 7.87
N SER A 211 -6.19 -12.19 6.66
CA SER A 211 -5.02 -12.98 6.23
C SER A 211 -3.79 -12.77 7.12
N VAL A 212 -3.66 -11.61 7.77
CA VAL A 212 -2.59 -11.37 8.75
C VAL A 212 -2.73 -12.32 9.94
N PHE A 213 -3.95 -12.51 10.43
CA PHE A 213 -4.23 -13.41 11.56
C PHE A 213 -4.17 -14.87 11.15
N GLN A 214 -4.62 -15.21 9.94
CA GLN A 214 -4.40 -16.54 9.37
C GLN A 214 -2.90 -16.86 9.36
N ARG A 215 -2.05 -15.92 8.94
CA ARG A 215 -0.59 -16.08 8.96
C ARG A 215 -0.03 -16.23 10.37
N LYS A 216 -0.47 -15.41 11.33
CA LYS A 216 -0.05 -15.52 12.74
C LYS A 216 -0.40 -16.90 13.34
N ASN A 217 -1.54 -17.45 12.96
CA ASN A 217 -1.97 -18.79 13.40
C ASN A 217 -1.11 -19.89 12.74
N THR A 218 -0.77 -19.76 11.46
CA THR A 218 0.10 -20.69 10.74
C THR A 218 1.55 -20.62 11.21
N PHE A 219 2.06 -19.42 11.51
CA PHE A 219 3.43 -19.17 11.95
C PHE A 219 3.43 -18.39 13.27
N PRO A 220 3.49 -19.09 14.43
CA PRO A 220 3.52 -18.43 15.75
C PRO A 220 4.70 -17.46 15.94
N SER A 221 5.79 -17.65 15.18
CA SER A 221 6.97 -16.77 15.16
C SER A 221 6.72 -15.42 14.47
N TYR A 222 5.67 -15.31 13.66
CA TYR A 222 5.27 -14.06 13.02
C TYR A 222 4.50 -13.18 14.01
N GLN A 223 5.22 -12.31 14.72
CA GLN A 223 4.66 -11.33 15.65
C GLN A 223 5.10 -9.92 15.24
N PRO A 224 4.43 -9.30 14.25
CA PRO A 224 4.79 -7.95 13.83
C PRO A 224 4.66 -6.96 14.99
N GLN A 225 5.77 -6.32 15.34
CA GLN A 225 5.88 -5.42 16.50
C GLN A 225 5.09 -4.11 16.37
N ASN A 226 4.62 -3.81 15.16
CA ASN A 226 3.90 -2.59 14.82
C ASN A 226 2.37 -2.75 14.83
N LEU A 227 1.85 -3.92 15.21
CA LEU A 227 0.40 -4.06 15.40
C LEU A 227 -0.09 -3.17 16.56
N PRO A 228 -1.15 -2.37 16.34
CA PRO A 228 -1.73 -1.53 17.38
C PRO A 228 -2.49 -2.37 18.40
N LYS A 229 -2.88 -1.75 19.53
CA LYS A 229 -3.67 -2.43 20.56
C LYS A 229 -5.12 -2.59 20.14
N SER A 230 -5.66 -1.58 19.47
CA SER A 230 -7.01 -1.56 18.90
C SER A 230 -6.93 -1.54 17.39
N PHE A 231 -7.70 -2.41 16.73
CA PHE A 231 -7.82 -2.50 15.29
C PHE A 231 -9.16 -3.12 14.91
N GLU A 232 -9.55 -2.92 13.67
CA GLU A 232 -10.72 -3.55 13.06
C GLU A 232 -10.26 -4.58 12.03
N ILE A 233 -10.99 -5.68 11.89
CA ILE A 233 -10.67 -6.74 10.93
C ILE A 233 -11.46 -6.51 9.65
N GLU A 234 -10.76 -6.35 8.53
CA GLU A 234 -11.33 -6.35 7.18
C GLU A 234 -11.23 -7.76 6.60
N ALA A 235 -12.34 -8.25 6.03
CA ALA A 235 -12.43 -9.54 5.35
C ALA A 235 -12.33 -9.42 3.82
#